data_AF-A0A3P4ANX3-F1
#
_entry.id   AF-A0A3P4ANX3-F1
#
_cell.length_a   1.000
_cell.length_b   1.000
_cell.length_c   1.000
_cell.angle_alpha   90.00
_cell.angle_beta   90.00
_cell.angle_gamma   90.00
#
_symmetry.space_group_name_H-M   'P 1'
#
loop_
_entity.id
_entity.type
_entity.pdbx_description
1 polymer ?
#
loop_
_entity_poly.entity_id
_entity_poly.type
_entity_poly.pdbx_seq_one_letter_code
_entity_poly.pdbx_strand_id
1 'polypeptide(L)'
;MVRVGRRSVTFYPPEGATALIGDFTDWERNPIPLEGPLTLEFPEGAYVEYAFLDREGKPFPDPDNPERADNPWWTYPRAIKLPGFRYEAPPEPKEEPRVARHRLGERRYYVAETGSRPKATVVAQDGVAFYRTAGLHKVARALFEEGEIPPVRLVFVEPIDRNTEYRFNEAYEREFHRVLEEVEGAYGPLNELVLVGASLGGLFSLWQAWRHPERFPKVLALSPALKAHPGGMDAYQDKEWLLERFAEAERLPRVYLEVGLLEWLLGPNRRLAALFADKKVPHAYRERPSGHNWVTWKQALAPGLRYLLGPQ
;
A
#
# COMPACT_ATOMS: atom_id res chain seq x y z
N MET A 1 13.69 -26.14 -5.18
CA MET A 1 12.66 -26.47 -6.21
C MET A 1 11.30 -26.30 -5.56
N VAL A 2 10.28 -25.78 -6.24
CA VAL A 2 8.91 -25.67 -5.71
C VAL A 2 7.94 -26.48 -6.56
N ARG A 3 6.96 -27.12 -5.93
CA ARG A 3 5.87 -27.83 -6.63
C ARG A 3 4.55 -27.16 -6.31
N VAL A 4 3.90 -26.64 -7.34
CA VAL A 4 2.63 -25.91 -7.22
C VAL A 4 1.47 -26.83 -7.59
N GLY A 5 0.58 -27.06 -6.62
CA GLY A 5 -0.74 -27.64 -6.82
C GLY A 5 -1.82 -26.57 -7.00
N ARG A 6 -3.10 -26.96 -7.03
CA ARG A 6 -4.21 -26.01 -7.23
C ARG A 6 -4.31 -24.97 -6.10
N ARG A 7 -4.14 -25.42 -4.85
CA ARG A 7 -4.22 -24.61 -3.63
C ARG A 7 -3.07 -24.90 -2.66
N SER A 8 -2.09 -25.69 -3.08
CA SER A 8 -0.98 -26.10 -2.24
C SER A 8 0.34 -25.80 -2.91
N VAL A 9 1.35 -25.48 -2.12
CA VAL A 9 2.73 -25.35 -2.59
C VAL A 9 3.59 -26.21 -1.71
N THR A 10 4.34 -27.15 -2.31
CA THR A 10 5.42 -27.86 -1.65
C THR A 10 6.73 -27.13 -1.89
N PHE A 11 7.34 -26.64 -0.82
CA PHE A 11 8.66 -26.03 -0.80
C PHE A 11 9.71 -27.10 -0.49
N TYR A 12 10.73 -27.22 -1.33
CA TYR A 12 11.86 -28.12 -1.10
C TYR A 12 13.06 -27.29 -0.66
N PRO A 13 13.48 -27.39 0.62
CA PRO A 13 14.58 -26.59 1.14
C PRO A 13 15.87 -26.84 0.35
N PRO A 14 16.55 -25.81 -0.19
CA PRO A 14 17.88 -25.96 -0.75
C PRO A 14 18.92 -26.23 0.35
N GLU A 15 20.13 -26.59 -0.06
CA GLU A 15 21.25 -26.73 0.88
C GLU A 15 21.44 -25.45 1.70
N GLY A 16 21.58 -25.60 3.02
CA GLY A 16 21.77 -24.48 3.95
C GLY A 16 20.49 -23.82 4.45
N ALA A 17 19.31 -24.11 3.87
CA ALA A 17 18.05 -23.57 4.37
C ALA A 17 17.67 -24.17 5.73
N THR A 18 17.39 -23.31 6.71
CA THR A 18 16.95 -23.68 8.06
C THR A 18 15.50 -23.33 8.33
N ALA A 19 14.96 -22.32 7.65
CA ALA A 19 13.57 -21.92 7.77
C ALA A 19 13.01 -21.34 6.47
N LEU A 20 11.69 -21.39 6.34
CA LEU A 20 10.90 -20.76 5.28
C LEU A 20 10.27 -19.48 5.82
N ILE A 21 10.38 -18.39 5.05
CA ILE A 21 9.72 -17.12 5.32
C ILE A 21 8.98 -16.63 4.08
N GLY A 22 8.01 -15.74 4.25
CA GLY A 22 7.30 -15.10 3.16
C GLY A 22 6.09 -14.31 3.63
N ASP A 23 5.18 -14.01 2.70
CA ASP A 23 3.94 -13.28 3.02
C ASP A 23 3.19 -13.92 4.21
N PHE A 24 3.05 -15.25 4.20
CA PHE A 24 2.32 -16.04 5.20
C PHE A 24 3.01 -16.16 6.57
N THR A 25 4.28 -15.77 6.70
CA THR A 25 5.00 -15.74 7.99
C THR A 25 5.17 -14.33 8.52
N ASP A 26 4.70 -13.32 7.78
CA ASP A 26 5.12 -11.94 7.96
C ASP A 26 6.64 -11.82 7.94
N TRP A 27 7.23 -12.41 6.90
CA TRP A 27 8.67 -12.50 6.67
C TRP A 27 9.41 -13.11 7.86
N GLU A 28 10.42 -12.42 8.39
CA GLU A 28 11.31 -12.89 9.45
C GLU A 28 10.62 -12.97 10.83
N ARG A 29 9.35 -12.55 10.95
CA ARG A 29 8.63 -12.53 12.23
C ARG A 29 8.28 -13.92 12.73
N ASN A 30 7.72 -14.78 11.88
CA ASN A 30 7.28 -16.14 12.25
C ASN A 30 7.88 -17.20 11.30
N PRO A 31 9.21 -17.31 11.19
CA PRO A 31 9.85 -18.27 10.29
C PRO A 31 9.39 -19.69 10.62
N ILE A 32 9.12 -20.49 9.58
CA ILE A 32 8.76 -21.90 9.74
C ILE A 32 10.04 -22.73 9.64
N PRO A 33 10.50 -23.38 10.73
CA PRO A 33 11.68 -24.24 10.67
C PRO A 33 11.51 -25.38 9.65
N LEU A 34 12.59 -25.72 8.95
CA LEU A 34 12.60 -26.73 7.89
C LEU A 34 13.46 -27.93 8.29
N GLU A 35 12.82 -29.10 8.39
CA GLU A 35 13.51 -30.40 8.54
C GLU A 35 13.46 -31.23 7.24
N GLY A 36 12.73 -30.73 6.24
CA GLY A 36 12.50 -31.39 4.95
C GLY A 36 11.46 -30.62 4.12
N PRO A 37 10.93 -31.23 3.03
CA PRO A 37 9.91 -30.60 2.22
C PRO A 37 8.66 -30.22 3.03
N LEU A 38 8.20 -28.98 2.86
CA LEU A 38 7.04 -28.43 3.57
C LEU A 38 5.93 -28.12 2.57
N THR A 39 4.71 -28.58 2.83
CA THR A 39 3.54 -28.23 2.01
C THR A 39 2.61 -27.29 2.79
N LEU A 40 2.32 -26.13 2.20
CA LEU A 40 1.38 -25.16 2.73
C LEU A 40 0.20 -24.99 1.78
N GLU A 41 -0.96 -24.62 2.32
CA GLU A 41 -2.13 -24.26 1.55
C GLU A 41 -2.29 -22.74 1.44
N PHE A 42 -2.77 -22.29 0.28
CA PHE A 42 -3.02 -20.89 -0.04
C PHE A 42 -4.39 -20.72 -0.70
N PRO A 43 -4.96 -19.49 -0.70
CA PRO A 43 -6.12 -19.18 -1.52
C PRO A 43 -5.92 -19.55 -2.99
N GLU A 44 -7.02 -19.87 -3.68
CA GLU A 44 -6.99 -20.15 -5.11
C GLU A 44 -6.54 -18.89 -5.87
N GLY A 45 -5.68 -19.07 -6.87
CA GLY A 45 -5.09 -17.97 -7.62
C GLY A 45 -4.17 -17.05 -6.80
N ALA A 46 -3.61 -17.54 -5.67
CA ALA A 46 -2.72 -16.73 -4.87
C ALA A 46 -1.40 -16.38 -5.57
N TYR A 47 -0.95 -15.15 -5.35
CA TYR A 47 0.44 -14.73 -5.56
C TYR A 47 1.15 -14.73 -4.21
N VAL A 48 2.28 -15.43 -4.10
CA VAL A 48 3.00 -15.62 -2.83
C VAL A 48 4.46 -15.24 -3.03
N GLU A 49 4.96 -14.31 -2.21
CA GLU A 49 6.39 -14.04 -2.06
C GLU A 49 6.97 -14.86 -0.91
N TYR A 50 8.15 -15.46 -1.12
CA TYR A 50 8.85 -16.26 -0.12
C TYR A 50 10.37 -16.19 -0.28
N ALA A 51 11.08 -16.63 0.76
CA ALA A 51 12.52 -16.83 0.78
C ALA A 51 12.89 -17.90 1.84
N PHE A 52 14.17 -18.27 1.88
CA PHE A 52 14.71 -19.14 2.92
C PHE A 52 15.62 -18.36 3.86
N LEU A 53 15.76 -18.82 5.10
CA LEU A 53 16.79 -18.37 6.04
C LEU A 53 17.92 -19.38 6.11
N ASP A 54 19.17 -18.91 6.21
CA ASP A 54 20.34 -19.76 6.48
C ASP A 54 20.54 -20.02 7.98
N ARG A 55 21.66 -20.64 8.37
CA ARG A 55 21.97 -20.96 9.78
C ARG A 55 22.23 -19.72 10.62
N GLU A 56 22.64 -18.64 9.98
CA GLU A 56 22.88 -17.33 10.57
C GLU A 56 21.60 -16.48 10.63
N GLY A 57 20.47 -17.01 10.13
CA GLY A 57 19.18 -16.31 10.09
C GLY A 57 19.09 -15.26 8.98
N LYS A 58 19.99 -15.29 7.99
CA LYS A 58 19.99 -14.34 6.88
C LYS A 58 19.09 -14.84 5.74
N PRO A 59 18.26 -13.96 5.15
CA PRO A 59 17.40 -14.34 4.05
C PRO A 59 18.17 -14.51 2.74
N PHE A 60 17.82 -15.55 1.98
CA PHE A 60 18.38 -15.86 0.67
C PHE A 60 17.33 -16.47 -0.27
N PRO A 61 17.51 -16.32 -1.60
CA PRO A 61 16.53 -16.79 -2.58
C PRO A 61 16.47 -18.31 -2.69
N ASP A 62 15.32 -18.85 -3.11
CA ASP A 62 15.28 -20.19 -3.70
C ASP A 62 16.09 -20.21 -5.00
N PRO A 63 17.19 -20.98 -5.08
CA PRO A 63 18.04 -21.02 -6.28
C PRO A 63 17.35 -21.68 -7.47
N ASP A 64 16.34 -22.53 -7.23
CA ASP A 64 15.65 -23.29 -8.27
C ASP A 64 14.38 -22.59 -8.78
N ASN A 65 13.97 -21.49 -8.14
CA ASN A 65 12.85 -20.68 -8.62
C ASN A 65 13.39 -19.39 -9.28
N PRO A 66 13.30 -19.27 -10.62
CA PRO A 66 13.76 -18.08 -11.33
C PRO A 66 12.80 -16.89 -11.22
N GLU A 67 11.55 -17.10 -10.78
CA GLU A 67 10.53 -16.06 -10.69
C GLU A 67 10.87 -15.09 -9.55
N ARG A 68 11.40 -13.92 -9.89
CA ARG A 68 11.67 -12.85 -8.92
C ARG A 68 10.36 -12.17 -8.52
N ALA A 69 10.27 -11.81 -7.24
CA ALA A 69 9.23 -10.93 -6.76
C ALA A 69 9.40 -9.50 -7.32
N ASP A 70 8.29 -8.79 -7.53
CA ASP A 70 8.26 -7.36 -7.82
C ASP A 70 8.42 -6.58 -6.51
N ASN A 71 9.61 -6.69 -5.90
CA ASN A 71 9.93 -6.14 -4.59
C ASN A 71 11.07 -5.11 -4.71
N PRO A 72 10.84 -3.82 -4.40
CA PRO A 72 11.84 -2.78 -4.53
C PRO A 72 12.80 -2.69 -3.34
N TRP A 73 12.52 -3.40 -2.24
CA TRP A 73 13.32 -3.34 -1.02
C TRP A 73 14.33 -4.48 -0.92
N TRP A 74 13.96 -5.65 -1.44
CA TRP A 74 14.77 -6.85 -1.36
C TRP A 74 14.88 -7.54 -2.72
N THR A 75 16.05 -8.11 -2.99
CA THR A 75 16.34 -8.83 -4.23
C THR A 75 16.25 -10.36 -4.08
N TYR A 76 16.22 -10.83 -2.83
CA TYR A 76 16.18 -12.26 -2.50
C TYR A 76 14.79 -12.90 -2.67
N PRO A 77 13.64 -12.22 -2.52
CA PRO A 77 12.38 -12.94 -2.58
C PRO A 77 12.11 -13.57 -3.94
N ARG A 78 11.39 -14.68 -3.91
CA ARG A 78 10.85 -15.37 -5.07
C ARG A 78 9.34 -15.38 -5.03
N ALA A 79 8.75 -15.43 -6.20
CA ALA A 79 7.31 -15.40 -6.37
C ALA A 79 6.77 -16.76 -6.81
N ILE A 80 5.57 -17.07 -6.37
CA ILE A 80 4.79 -18.22 -6.82
C ILE A 80 3.42 -17.71 -7.25
N LYS A 81 2.98 -18.12 -8.44
CA LYS A 81 1.65 -17.85 -8.98
C LYS A 81 0.88 -19.17 -8.95
N LEU A 82 -0.10 -19.29 -8.05
CA LEU A 82 -0.95 -20.47 -8.02
C LEU A 82 -1.90 -20.48 -9.24
N PRO A 83 -2.37 -21.68 -9.67
CA PRO A 83 -3.34 -21.79 -10.75
C PRO A 83 -4.55 -20.89 -10.53
N GLY A 84 -4.94 -20.16 -11.58
CA GLY A 84 -6.01 -19.19 -11.53
C GLY A 84 -5.58 -17.77 -11.15
N PHE A 85 -4.29 -17.53 -10.84
CA PHE A 85 -3.78 -16.18 -10.60
C PHE A 85 -4.03 -15.29 -11.84
N ARG A 86 -4.64 -14.12 -11.59
CA ARG A 86 -4.86 -13.08 -12.60
C ARG A 86 -4.35 -11.77 -12.06
N TYR A 87 -3.37 -11.19 -12.74
CA TYR A 87 -2.89 -9.86 -12.45
C TYR A 87 -3.77 -8.83 -13.17
N GLU A 88 -4.49 -8.02 -12.41
CA GLU A 88 -5.25 -6.87 -12.91
C GLU A 88 -4.30 -5.70 -13.14
N ALA A 89 -3.56 -5.75 -14.24
CA ALA A 89 -2.60 -4.72 -14.61
C ALA A 89 -3.31 -3.34 -14.67
N PRO A 90 -2.76 -2.31 -14.01
CA PRO A 90 -3.24 -0.95 -14.19
C PRO A 90 -3.13 -0.52 -15.67
N PRO A 91 -4.02 0.37 -16.15
CA PRO A 91 -3.94 0.90 -17.50
C PRO A 91 -2.68 1.78 -17.66
N GLU A 92 -2.12 1.78 -18.86
CA GLU A 92 -0.97 2.59 -19.24
C GLU A 92 -1.42 3.75 -20.13
N PRO A 93 -0.86 4.96 -19.95
CA PRO A 93 -1.24 6.12 -20.73
C PRO A 93 -0.60 6.09 -22.11
N LYS A 94 -1.18 6.83 -23.06
CA LYS A 94 -0.56 7.10 -24.36
C LYS A 94 0.68 7.98 -24.21
N GLU A 95 0.62 8.95 -23.29
CA GLU A 95 1.73 9.86 -22.98
C GLU A 95 1.94 9.96 -21.47
N GLU A 96 3.18 9.73 -21.03
CA GLU A 96 3.52 9.84 -19.60
C GLU A 96 3.54 11.30 -19.14
N PRO A 97 2.91 11.62 -17.99
CA PRO A 97 2.98 12.96 -17.42
C PRO A 97 4.41 13.36 -17.06
N ARG A 98 4.76 14.62 -17.32
CA ARG A 98 6.01 15.19 -16.81
C ARG A 98 5.96 15.31 -15.29
N VAL A 99 7.05 14.94 -14.65
CA VAL A 99 7.18 14.98 -13.19
C VAL A 99 8.24 16.00 -12.79
N ALA A 100 7.81 17.05 -12.08
CA ALA A 100 8.68 18.07 -11.52
C ALA A 100 9.16 17.63 -10.12
N ARG A 101 10.44 17.90 -9.81
CA ARG A 101 11.05 17.60 -8.51
C ARG A 101 11.21 18.88 -7.69
N HIS A 102 10.80 18.81 -6.44
CA HIS A 102 10.85 19.91 -5.49
C HIS A 102 11.49 19.49 -4.18
N ARG A 103 11.77 20.48 -3.33
CA ARG A 103 12.23 20.28 -1.95
C ARG A 103 11.65 21.35 -1.04
N LEU A 104 11.36 20.95 0.20
CA LEU A 104 11.11 21.85 1.33
C LEU A 104 12.08 21.44 2.45
N GLY A 105 13.12 22.25 2.67
CA GLY A 105 14.25 21.81 3.50
C GLY A 105 14.89 20.53 2.93
N GLU A 106 14.99 19.49 3.76
CA GLU A 106 15.52 18.18 3.36
C GLU A 106 14.48 17.30 2.64
N ARG A 107 13.19 17.59 2.82
CA ARG A 107 12.11 16.77 2.28
C ARG A 107 11.98 16.95 0.79
N ARG A 108 12.00 15.84 0.07
CA ARG A 108 11.74 15.81 -1.38
C ARG A 108 10.27 15.55 -1.61
N TYR A 109 9.72 16.23 -2.61
CA TYR A 109 8.42 15.88 -3.16
C TYR A 109 8.41 16.07 -4.68
N TYR A 110 7.48 15.41 -5.35
CA TYR A 110 7.35 15.46 -6.80
C TYR A 110 5.93 15.83 -7.18
N VAL A 111 5.78 16.64 -8.22
CA VAL A 111 4.47 17.09 -8.71
C VAL A 111 4.31 16.71 -10.17
N ALA A 112 3.16 16.15 -10.51
CA ALA A 112 2.76 15.84 -11.88
C ALA A 112 1.30 16.27 -12.10
N GLU A 113 0.93 16.67 -13.31
CA GLU A 113 -0.46 16.94 -13.66
C GLU A 113 -0.85 16.05 -14.84
N THR A 114 -1.99 15.36 -14.74
CA THR A 114 -2.46 14.45 -15.79
C THR A 114 -3.11 15.18 -16.95
N GLY A 115 -3.43 16.46 -16.81
CA GLY A 115 -4.03 17.29 -17.86
C GLY A 115 -4.15 18.74 -17.40
N SER A 116 -4.56 19.62 -18.32
CA SER A 116 -4.76 21.04 -18.01
C SER A 116 -5.91 21.23 -17.01
N ARG A 117 -5.76 22.20 -16.09
CA ARG A 117 -6.79 22.59 -15.11
C ARG A 117 -7.24 21.40 -14.22
N PRO A 118 -6.32 20.82 -13.42
CA PRO A 118 -6.66 19.73 -12.52
C PRO A 118 -7.83 20.10 -11.60
N LYS A 119 -8.61 19.09 -11.21
CA LYS A 119 -9.80 19.22 -10.35
C LYS A 119 -9.58 18.75 -8.92
N ALA A 120 -8.62 17.85 -8.74
CA ALA A 120 -8.24 17.32 -7.43
C ALA A 120 -6.73 17.19 -7.29
N THR A 121 -6.25 17.19 -6.05
CA THR A 121 -4.88 16.85 -5.68
C THR A 121 -4.84 15.46 -5.05
N VAL A 122 -4.11 14.54 -5.66
CA VAL A 122 -3.83 13.19 -5.15
C VAL A 122 -2.46 13.20 -4.49
N VAL A 123 -2.41 13.03 -3.17
CA VAL A 123 -1.18 13.10 -2.38
C VAL A 123 -0.77 11.70 -1.94
N ALA A 124 0.33 11.19 -2.50
CA ALA A 124 0.89 9.89 -2.15
C ALA A 124 1.99 10.01 -1.11
N GLN A 125 1.85 9.25 -0.02
CA GLN A 125 2.92 8.90 0.90
C GLN A 125 3.91 7.94 0.20
N ASP A 126 5.10 7.72 0.74
CA ASP A 126 6.14 6.91 0.11
C ASP A 126 6.39 7.35 -1.35
N GLY A 127 6.57 8.67 -1.54
CA GLY A 127 6.46 9.35 -2.82
C GLY A 127 7.28 8.73 -3.95
N VAL A 128 8.55 8.39 -3.73
CA VAL A 128 9.39 7.74 -4.75
C VAL A 128 8.85 6.37 -5.14
N ALA A 129 8.28 5.62 -4.19
CA ALA A 129 7.74 4.30 -4.46
C ALA A 129 6.45 4.37 -5.30
N PHE A 130 5.51 5.25 -4.94
CA PHE A 130 4.30 5.45 -5.76
C PHE A 130 4.58 6.10 -7.12
N TYR A 131 5.61 6.95 -7.20
CA TYR A 131 6.06 7.53 -8.45
C TYR A 131 6.73 6.48 -9.36
N ARG A 132 7.83 5.86 -8.90
CA ARG A 132 8.70 5.03 -9.75
C ARG A 132 8.29 3.57 -9.82
N THR A 133 7.85 2.98 -8.70
CA THR A 133 7.51 1.56 -8.64
C THR A 133 6.07 1.36 -9.07
N ALA A 134 5.14 2.11 -8.47
CA ALA A 134 3.71 1.94 -8.68
C ALA A 134 3.17 2.64 -9.93
N GLY A 135 3.86 3.68 -10.41
CA GLY A 135 3.44 4.41 -11.60
C GLY A 135 2.11 5.16 -11.43
N LEU A 136 1.77 5.63 -10.21
CA LEU A 136 0.44 6.20 -9.92
C LEU A 136 0.05 7.35 -10.88
N HIS A 137 1.01 8.19 -11.26
CA HIS A 137 0.82 9.26 -12.26
C HIS A 137 0.45 8.72 -13.65
N LYS A 138 1.01 7.57 -14.06
CA LYS A 138 0.68 6.90 -15.32
C LYS A 138 -0.74 6.35 -15.28
N VAL A 139 -1.09 5.65 -14.19
CA VAL A 139 -2.44 5.13 -13.98
C VAL A 139 -3.47 6.26 -14.00
N ALA A 140 -3.24 7.33 -13.24
CA ALA A 140 -4.15 8.47 -13.22
C ALA A 140 -4.27 9.15 -14.59
N ARG A 141 -3.19 9.20 -15.36
CA ARG A 141 -3.20 9.75 -16.73
C ARG A 141 -3.99 8.86 -17.69
N ALA A 142 -3.81 7.54 -17.62
CA ALA A 142 -4.54 6.59 -18.45
C ALA A 142 -6.06 6.68 -18.18
N LEU A 143 -6.46 6.69 -16.91
CA LEU A 143 -7.87 6.86 -16.52
C LEU A 143 -8.46 8.20 -16.99
N PHE A 144 -7.66 9.27 -16.97
CA PHE A 144 -8.08 10.56 -17.52
C PHE A 144 -8.25 10.49 -19.06
N GLU A 145 -7.32 9.86 -19.78
CA GLU A 145 -7.42 9.67 -21.24
C GLU A 145 -8.63 8.81 -21.64
N GLU A 146 -9.04 7.88 -20.78
CA GLU A 146 -10.23 7.04 -20.92
C GLU A 146 -11.53 7.76 -20.49
N GLY A 147 -11.43 8.96 -19.90
CA GLY A 147 -12.59 9.73 -19.43
C GLY A 147 -13.21 9.22 -18.12
N GLU A 148 -12.50 8.37 -17.38
CA GLU A 148 -12.99 7.71 -16.18
C GLU A 148 -12.77 8.53 -14.90
N ILE A 149 -11.79 9.45 -14.91
CA ILE A 149 -11.55 10.43 -13.84
C ILE A 149 -11.25 11.81 -14.45
N PRO A 150 -11.50 12.93 -13.72
CA PRO A 150 -11.06 14.26 -14.16
C PRO A 150 -9.53 14.38 -14.16
N PRO A 151 -8.95 15.39 -14.81
CA PRO A 151 -7.51 15.66 -14.68
C PRO A 151 -7.18 15.98 -13.22
N VAL A 152 -6.04 15.49 -12.74
CA VAL A 152 -5.60 15.64 -11.35
C VAL A 152 -4.16 16.10 -11.27
N ARG A 153 -3.83 16.75 -10.15
CA ARG A 153 -2.46 16.97 -9.70
C ARG A 153 -2.06 15.83 -8.79
N LEU A 154 -0.93 15.19 -9.05
CA LEU A 154 -0.31 14.23 -8.15
C LEU A 154 0.83 14.88 -7.40
N VAL A 155 0.88 14.65 -6.08
CA VAL A 155 1.95 15.09 -5.19
C VAL A 155 2.52 13.86 -4.50
N PHE A 156 3.79 13.58 -4.73
CA PHE A 156 4.50 12.43 -4.16
C PHE A 156 5.41 12.91 -3.04
N VAL A 157 5.03 12.70 -1.79
CA VAL A 157 5.79 13.18 -0.62
C VAL A 157 6.71 12.05 -0.14
N GLU A 158 8.02 12.30 -0.18
CA GLU A 158 9.01 11.32 0.29
C GLU A 158 9.23 11.45 1.81
N PRO A 159 9.16 10.35 2.58
CA PRO A 159 9.55 10.36 3.99
C PRO A 159 11.07 10.46 4.15
N ILE A 160 11.55 11.04 5.25
CA ILE A 160 12.97 11.02 5.63
C ILE A 160 13.23 9.79 6.50
N ASP A 161 12.48 9.69 7.60
CA ASP A 161 12.40 8.47 8.42
C ASP A 161 10.95 7.99 8.48
N ARG A 162 10.59 7.12 7.55
CA ARG A 162 9.26 6.55 7.41
C ARG A 162 8.72 5.93 8.70
N ASN A 163 9.56 5.24 9.46
CA ASN A 163 9.12 4.49 10.63
C ASN A 163 8.73 5.42 11.78
N THR A 164 9.46 6.53 11.93
CA THR A 164 9.16 7.55 12.92
C THR A 164 8.05 8.50 12.45
N GLU A 165 8.10 8.95 11.20
CA GLU A 165 7.21 9.99 10.66
C GLU A 165 5.76 9.53 10.54
N TYR A 166 5.52 8.31 10.07
CA TYR A 166 4.15 7.83 9.80
C TYR A 166 3.42 7.30 11.02
N ARG A 167 4.08 7.21 12.18
CA ARG A 167 3.47 6.74 13.44
C ARG A 167 3.01 7.92 14.30
N PHE A 168 1.95 8.59 13.84
CA PHE A 168 1.28 9.67 14.58
C PHE A 168 2.21 10.84 14.97
N ASN A 169 3.24 11.09 14.16
CA ASN A 169 4.23 12.10 14.46
C ASN A 169 3.71 13.49 14.07
N GLU A 170 3.39 14.30 15.07
CA GLU A 170 2.87 15.65 14.85
C GLU A 170 3.89 16.62 14.22
N ALA A 171 5.19 16.38 14.40
CA ALA A 171 6.21 17.20 13.73
C ALA A 171 6.21 16.94 12.23
N TYR A 172 6.09 15.67 11.83
CA TYR A 172 5.93 15.31 10.44
C TYR A 172 4.60 15.79 9.87
N GLU A 173 3.50 15.68 10.60
CA GLU A 173 2.21 16.24 10.20
C GLU A 173 2.35 17.73 9.85
N ARG A 174 2.94 18.55 10.73
CA ARG A 174 3.15 19.98 10.45
C ARG A 174 3.96 20.20 9.18
N GLU A 175 5.01 19.41 8.97
CA GLU A 175 5.82 19.51 7.76
C GLU A 175 5.05 19.07 6.50
N PHE A 176 4.25 18.02 6.58
CA PHE A 176 3.39 17.54 5.51
C PHE A 176 2.39 18.62 5.08
N HIS A 177 1.74 19.30 6.02
CA HIS A 177 0.85 20.43 5.71
C HIS A 177 1.60 21.59 5.04
N ARG A 178 2.83 21.91 5.47
CA ARG A 178 3.66 22.92 4.77
C ARG A 178 4.02 22.51 3.35
N VAL A 179 4.28 21.23 3.08
CA VAL A 179 4.50 20.76 1.69
C VAL A 179 3.25 21.00 0.84
N LEU A 180 2.05 20.78 1.38
CA LEU A 180 0.80 21.07 0.66
C LEU A 180 0.62 22.56 0.41
N GLU A 181 0.93 23.41 1.40
CA GLU A 181 0.91 24.88 1.25
C GLU A 181 1.86 25.35 0.15
N GLU A 182 3.08 24.80 0.07
CA GLU A 182 4.04 25.11 -1.01
C GLU A 182 3.50 24.70 -2.39
N VAL A 183 2.85 23.53 -2.48
CA VAL A 183 2.22 23.08 -3.73
C VAL A 183 1.04 23.98 -4.11
N GLU A 184 0.19 24.32 -3.14
CA GLU A 184 -0.96 25.21 -3.35
C GLU A 184 -0.50 26.62 -3.75
N GLY A 185 0.60 27.12 -3.20
CA GLY A 185 1.20 28.40 -3.58
C GLY A 185 1.80 28.39 -4.99
N ALA A 186 2.53 27.32 -5.36
CA ALA A 186 3.21 27.23 -6.64
C ALA A 186 2.28 26.85 -7.81
N TYR A 187 1.24 26.06 -7.55
CA TYR A 187 0.38 25.48 -8.57
C TYR A 187 -1.10 25.88 -8.44
N GLY A 188 -1.47 26.62 -7.41
CA GLY A 188 -2.84 27.03 -7.09
C GLY A 188 -3.59 25.99 -6.24
N PRO A 189 -4.50 26.43 -5.35
CA PRO A 189 -5.26 25.53 -4.49
C PRO A 189 -6.35 24.77 -5.26
N LEU A 190 -6.65 23.55 -4.79
CA LEU A 190 -7.77 22.73 -5.26
C LEU A 190 -8.58 22.27 -4.05
N ASN A 191 -9.91 22.27 -4.17
CA ASN A 191 -10.81 21.98 -3.05
C ASN A 191 -11.02 20.48 -2.80
N GLU A 192 -10.43 19.61 -3.63
CA GLU A 192 -10.59 18.17 -3.54
C GLU A 192 -9.24 17.51 -3.37
N LEU A 193 -9.03 16.86 -2.22
CA LEU A 193 -7.81 16.11 -1.92
C LEU A 193 -8.11 14.63 -1.69
N VAL A 194 -7.23 13.79 -2.22
CA VAL A 194 -7.22 12.34 -1.99
C VAL A 194 -5.86 11.96 -1.42
N LEU A 195 -5.83 11.36 -0.24
CA LEU A 195 -4.61 10.80 0.32
C LEU A 195 -4.43 9.36 -0.16
N VAL A 196 -3.20 8.98 -0.49
CA VAL A 196 -2.83 7.64 -0.95
C VAL A 196 -1.66 7.13 -0.11
N GLY A 197 -1.75 5.89 0.37
CA GLY A 197 -0.62 5.30 1.08
C GLY A 197 -0.75 3.80 1.28
N ALA A 198 0.41 3.15 1.39
CA ALA A 198 0.53 1.73 1.69
C ALA A 198 1.11 1.50 3.08
N SER A 199 0.65 0.49 3.81
CA SER A 199 1.20 0.12 5.13
C SER A 199 1.21 1.31 6.11
N LEU A 200 2.37 1.72 6.66
CA LEU A 200 2.49 2.93 7.49
C LEU A 200 2.05 4.21 6.75
N GLY A 201 2.27 4.35 5.44
CA GLY A 201 1.77 5.49 4.66
C GLY A 201 0.23 5.50 4.59
N GLY A 202 -0.40 4.32 4.54
CA GLY A 202 -1.85 4.18 4.63
C GLY A 202 -2.39 4.54 6.02
N LEU A 203 -1.67 4.14 7.08
CA LEU A 203 -1.97 4.56 8.45
C LEU A 203 -1.91 6.09 8.60
N PHE A 204 -0.81 6.71 8.16
CA PHE A 204 -0.65 8.17 8.21
C PHE A 204 -1.78 8.86 7.44
N SER A 205 -2.11 8.37 6.23
CA SER A 205 -3.20 8.93 5.42
C SER A 205 -4.56 8.88 6.12
N LEU A 206 -4.89 7.74 6.74
CA LEU A 206 -6.13 7.61 7.51
C LEU A 206 -6.11 8.46 8.78
N TRP A 207 -4.97 8.59 9.45
CA TRP A 207 -4.82 9.46 10.62
C TRP A 207 -5.02 10.94 10.27
N GLN A 208 -4.46 11.40 9.15
CA GLN A 208 -4.68 12.76 8.64
C GLN A 208 -6.16 13.00 8.33
N ALA A 209 -6.83 12.03 7.69
CA ALA A 209 -8.26 12.11 7.39
C ALA A 209 -9.15 12.11 8.64
N TRP A 210 -8.72 11.44 9.71
CA TRP A 210 -9.40 11.51 11.00
C TRP A 210 -9.19 12.87 11.70
N ARG A 211 -7.95 13.40 11.71
CA ARG A 211 -7.65 14.69 12.38
C ARG A 211 -8.20 15.91 11.64
N HIS A 212 -8.24 15.86 10.31
CA HIS A 212 -8.63 16.98 9.45
C HIS A 212 -9.67 16.53 8.41
N PRO A 213 -10.86 16.08 8.84
CA PRO A 213 -11.85 15.48 7.94
C PRO A 213 -12.38 16.45 6.87
N GLU A 214 -12.32 17.77 7.10
CA GLU A 214 -12.68 18.78 6.11
C GLU A 214 -11.62 18.92 5.02
N ARG A 215 -10.33 18.77 5.36
CA ARG A 215 -9.22 18.91 4.41
C ARG A 215 -8.98 17.62 3.63
N PHE A 216 -9.14 16.46 4.27
CA PHE A 216 -8.84 15.16 3.68
C PHE A 216 -10.05 14.22 3.69
N PRO A 217 -11.07 14.50 2.86
CA PRO A 217 -12.32 13.74 2.87
C PRO A 217 -12.22 12.38 2.18
N LYS A 218 -11.09 12.05 1.52
CA LYS A 218 -10.93 10.86 0.68
C LYS A 218 -9.58 10.19 0.89
N VAL A 219 -9.59 8.86 1.03
CA VAL A 219 -8.37 8.06 1.22
C VAL A 219 -8.38 6.79 0.37
N LEU A 220 -7.28 6.53 -0.32
CA LEU A 220 -6.93 5.24 -0.93
C LEU A 220 -5.92 4.56 -0.01
N ALA A 221 -6.39 3.63 0.82
CA ALA A 221 -5.61 2.98 1.85
C ALA A 221 -5.28 1.53 1.45
N LEU A 222 -3.99 1.25 1.31
CA LEU A 222 -3.48 -0.05 0.83
C LEU A 222 -2.79 -0.77 1.98
N SER A 223 -3.39 -1.85 2.47
CA SER A 223 -2.92 -2.62 3.62
C SER A 223 -2.49 -1.74 4.81
N PRO A 224 -3.26 -0.71 5.24
CA PRO A 224 -2.82 0.22 6.28
C PRO A 224 -2.46 -0.52 7.58
N ALA A 225 -1.39 -0.06 8.22
CA ALA A 225 -0.84 -0.63 9.45
C ALA A 225 -1.65 -0.23 10.70
N LEU A 226 -2.94 -0.57 10.73
CA LEU A 226 -3.94 -0.12 11.71
C LEU A 226 -3.68 -0.54 13.16
N LYS A 227 -2.74 -1.45 13.37
CA LYS A 227 -2.33 -1.90 14.69
C LYS A 227 -1.30 -0.96 15.37
N ALA A 228 -0.75 0.01 14.65
CA ALA A 228 0.11 1.01 15.27
C ALA A 228 -0.69 1.83 16.31
N HIS A 229 -0.04 2.12 17.43
CA HIS A 229 -0.62 2.89 18.53
C HIS A 229 0.32 4.03 18.92
N PRO A 230 -0.16 5.27 19.20
CA PRO A 230 0.70 6.42 19.51
C PRO A 230 1.62 6.21 20.72
N GLY A 231 1.16 5.46 21.73
CA GLY A 231 1.95 5.05 22.89
C GLY A 231 2.34 3.57 22.91
N GLY A 232 2.22 2.88 21.78
CA GLY A 232 2.51 1.44 21.68
C GLY A 232 3.97 1.15 21.35
N MET A 233 4.46 0.00 21.77
CA MET A 233 5.82 -0.46 21.47
C MET A 233 5.84 -1.75 20.63
N ASP A 234 4.70 -2.43 20.49
CA ASP A 234 4.58 -3.69 19.75
C ASP A 234 3.26 -3.73 18.97
N ALA A 235 3.36 -3.44 17.66
CA ALA A 235 2.21 -3.42 16.76
C ALA A 235 1.50 -4.79 16.63
N TYR A 236 2.03 -5.90 17.13
CA TYR A 236 1.27 -7.17 17.14
C TYR A 236 0.33 -7.25 18.35
N GLN A 237 0.71 -6.65 19.48
CA GLN A 237 -0.04 -6.68 20.73
C GLN A 237 -0.88 -5.42 20.96
N ASP A 238 -0.48 -4.31 20.35
CA ASP A 238 -1.12 -3.01 20.52
C ASP A 238 -2.60 -3.02 20.10
N LYS A 239 -3.39 -2.16 20.74
CA LYS A 239 -4.78 -1.92 20.33
C LYS A 239 -4.84 -1.13 19.03
N GLU A 240 -5.93 -1.30 18.31
CA GLU A 240 -6.21 -0.59 17.05
C GLU A 240 -6.70 0.82 17.34
N TRP A 241 -5.80 1.67 17.82
CA TRP A 241 -6.12 3.01 18.30
C TRP A 241 -6.92 3.83 17.28
N LEU A 242 -6.52 3.80 16.01
CA LEU A 242 -7.20 4.58 14.97
C LEU A 242 -8.62 4.05 14.68
N LEU A 243 -8.85 2.74 14.85
CA LEU A 243 -10.19 2.16 14.74
C LEU A 243 -11.11 2.71 15.84
N GLU A 244 -10.63 2.76 17.09
CA GLU A 244 -11.38 3.34 18.22
C GLU A 244 -11.73 4.81 17.95
N ARG A 245 -10.77 5.58 17.43
CA ARG A 245 -10.97 6.99 17.07
C ARG A 245 -11.99 7.19 15.94
N PHE A 246 -12.00 6.33 14.92
CA PHE A 246 -13.03 6.35 13.90
C PHE A 246 -14.41 5.91 14.41
N ALA A 247 -14.47 5.03 15.41
CA ALA A 247 -15.74 4.61 15.99
C ALA A 247 -16.45 5.76 16.72
N GLU A 248 -15.68 6.66 17.32
CA GLU A 248 -16.12 7.85 18.04
C GLU A 248 -16.33 9.08 17.13
N ALA A 249 -15.81 9.07 15.90
CA ALA A 249 -15.83 10.22 15.02
C ALA A 249 -17.22 10.51 14.42
N GLU A 250 -17.58 11.79 14.38
CA GLU A 250 -18.81 12.27 13.72
C GLU A 250 -18.68 12.36 12.20
N ARG A 251 -17.48 12.70 11.70
CA ARG A 251 -17.17 12.82 10.27
C ARG A 251 -16.13 11.78 9.89
N LEU A 252 -16.41 11.04 8.83
CA LEU A 252 -15.57 9.95 8.34
C LEU A 252 -15.26 10.14 6.85
N PRO A 253 -14.02 9.83 6.42
CA PRO A 253 -13.65 9.97 5.02
C PRO A 253 -14.32 8.91 4.16
N ARG A 254 -14.48 9.20 2.88
CA ARG A 254 -14.73 8.16 1.86
C ARG A 254 -13.44 7.38 1.63
N VAL A 255 -13.49 6.06 1.80
CA VAL A 255 -12.29 5.21 1.74
C VAL A 255 -12.41 4.14 0.67
N TYR A 256 -11.38 4.01 -0.17
CA TYR A 256 -11.08 2.76 -0.86
C TYR A 256 -10.05 2.01 -0.03
N LEU A 257 -10.40 0.83 0.47
CA LEU A 257 -9.58 0.01 1.34
C LEU A 257 -9.28 -1.32 0.66
N GLU A 258 -8.00 -1.66 0.52
CA GLU A 258 -7.61 -2.94 -0.07
C GLU A 258 -6.49 -3.61 0.71
N VAL A 259 -6.57 -4.93 0.91
CA VAL A 259 -5.62 -5.72 1.70
C VAL A 259 -5.42 -7.13 1.10
N GLY A 260 -4.23 -7.68 1.26
CA GLY A 260 -3.92 -9.06 0.92
C GLY A 260 -4.45 -10.08 1.93
N LEU A 261 -4.84 -11.26 1.45
CA LEU A 261 -5.29 -12.39 2.26
C LEU A 261 -4.17 -13.05 3.06
N LEU A 262 -2.91 -12.89 2.64
CA LEU A 262 -1.75 -13.50 3.28
C LEU A 262 -1.09 -12.55 4.29
N GLU A 263 -1.81 -11.53 4.76
CA GLU A 263 -1.26 -10.51 5.64
C GLU A 263 -1.74 -10.66 7.08
N TRP A 264 -0.85 -10.42 8.04
CA TRP A 264 -1.24 -10.29 9.46
C TRP A 264 -2.13 -9.06 9.72
N LEU A 265 -2.12 -8.08 8.81
CA LEU A 265 -2.97 -6.89 8.82
C LEU A 265 -4.38 -7.12 8.27
N LEU A 266 -4.71 -8.32 7.76
CA LEU A 266 -6.04 -8.62 7.23
C LEU A 266 -7.15 -8.42 8.27
N GLY A 267 -6.96 -8.94 9.49
CA GLY A 267 -7.93 -8.81 10.57
C GLY A 267 -8.25 -7.35 10.93
N PRO A 268 -7.25 -6.51 11.22
CA PRO A 268 -7.46 -5.07 11.46
C PRO A 268 -8.19 -4.35 10.31
N ASN A 269 -7.83 -4.67 9.06
CA ASN A 269 -8.46 -4.05 7.89
C ASN A 269 -9.92 -4.46 7.71
N ARG A 270 -10.26 -5.73 7.96
CA ARG A 270 -11.66 -6.21 7.99
C ARG A 270 -12.49 -5.47 9.03
N ARG A 271 -11.93 -5.23 10.23
CA ARG A 271 -12.62 -4.48 11.29
C ARG A 271 -12.88 -3.03 10.91
N LEU A 272 -11.94 -2.36 10.25
CA LEU A 272 -12.17 -1.00 9.75
C LEU A 272 -13.25 -0.96 8.67
N ALA A 273 -13.24 -1.91 7.72
CA ALA A 273 -14.29 -2.03 6.71
C ALA A 273 -15.67 -2.26 7.34
N ALA A 274 -15.76 -3.16 8.32
CA ALA A 274 -16.99 -3.43 9.06
C ALA A 274 -17.50 -2.18 9.79
N LEU A 275 -16.61 -1.42 10.44
CA LEU A 275 -16.98 -0.16 11.08
C LEU A 275 -17.57 0.85 10.09
N PHE A 276 -16.97 1.01 8.90
CA PHE A 276 -17.51 1.89 7.87
C PHE A 276 -18.88 1.41 7.34
N ALA A 277 -19.07 0.09 7.22
CA ALA A 277 -20.36 -0.49 6.86
C ALA A 277 -21.44 -0.22 7.92
N ASP A 278 -21.14 -0.46 9.20
CA ASP A 278 -22.06 -0.24 10.31
C ASP A 278 -22.48 1.24 10.43
N LYS A 279 -21.52 2.15 10.22
CA LYS A 279 -21.75 3.60 10.22
C LYS A 279 -22.30 4.14 8.89
N LYS A 280 -22.54 3.28 7.90
CA LYS A 280 -23.04 3.62 6.56
C LYS A 280 -22.20 4.69 5.85
N VAL A 281 -20.90 4.67 6.08
CA VAL A 281 -19.93 5.56 5.41
C VAL A 281 -19.72 5.03 4.00
N PRO A 282 -19.71 5.90 2.96
CA PRO A 282 -19.32 5.48 1.61
C PRO A 282 -17.90 4.90 1.62
N HIS A 283 -17.78 3.60 1.41
CA HIS A 283 -16.48 2.92 1.30
C HIS A 283 -16.54 1.80 0.27
N ALA A 284 -15.38 1.47 -0.29
CA ALA A 284 -15.16 0.25 -1.06
C ALA A 284 -14.08 -0.56 -0.33
N TYR A 285 -14.33 -1.86 -0.17
CA TYR A 285 -13.40 -2.79 0.48
C TYR A 285 -13.12 -3.97 -0.43
N ARG A 286 -11.83 -4.33 -0.59
CA ARG A 286 -11.41 -5.46 -1.42
C ARG A 286 -10.31 -6.26 -0.74
N GLU A 287 -10.42 -7.59 -0.85
CA GLU A 287 -9.38 -8.53 -0.44
C GLU A 287 -8.77 -9.17 -1.69
N ARG A 288 -7.44 -9.34 -1.72
CA ARG A 288 -6.74 -10.03 -2.82
C ARG A 288 -6.01 -11.28 -2.34
N PRO A 289 -5.98 -12.37 -3.14
CA PRO A 289 -5.17 -13.55 -2.82
C PRO A 289 -3.68 -13.25 -3.07
N SER A 290 -3.10 -12.43 -2.20
CA SER A 290 -1.71 -11.98 -2.22
C SER A 290 -1.33 -11.51 -0.82
N GLY A 291 -0.06 -11.16 -0.60
CA GLY A 291 0.43 -10.61 0.66
C GLY A 291 0.66 -9.10 0.66
N HIS A 292 1.54 -8.67 1.56
CA HIS A 292 1.83 -7.26 1.87
C HIS A 292 2.88 -6.71 0.89
N ASN A 293 2.53 -6.69 -0.40
CA ASN A 293 3.49 -6.49 -1.49
C ASN A 293 2.96 -5.57 -2.61
N TRP A 294 3.86 -5.17 -3.51
CA TRP A 294 3.53 -4.25 -4.60
C TRP A 294 2.61 -4.84 -5.65
N VAL A 295 2.60 -6.17 -5.82
CA VAL A 295 1.64 -6.84 -6.71
C VAL A 295 0.22 -6.61 -6.21
N THR A 296 -0.02 -6.65 -4.90
CA THR A 296 -1.31 -6.27 -4.31
C THR A 296 -1.63 -4.79 -4.58
N TRP A 297 -0.73 -3.89 -4.19
CA TRP A 297 -1.01 -2.45 -4.17
C TRP A 297 -1.13 -1.81 -5.56
N LYS A 298 -0.37 -2.26 -6.56
CA LYS A 298 -0.48 -1.76 -7.94
C LYS A 298 -1.86 -1.99 -8.52
N GLN A 299 -2.43 -3.18 -8.30
CA GLN A 299 -3.77 -3.54 -8.80
C GLN A 299 -4.89 -2.71 -8.16
N ALA A 300 -4.64 -2.10 -6.99
CA ALA A 300 -5.59 -1.26 -6.29
C ALA A 300 -5.71 0.17 -6.88
N LEU A 301 -4.69 0.63 -7.60
CA LEU A 301 -4.58 2.05 -7.99
C LEU A 301 -5.72 2.47 -8.91
N ALA A 302 -5.97 1.71 -9.97
CA ALA A 302 -7.01 2.02 -10.95
C ALA A 302 -8.43 1.98 -10.34
N PRO A 303 -8.89 0.88 -9.71
CA PRO A 303 -10.22 0.83 -9.10
C PRO A 303 -10.37 1.85 -7.96
N GLY A 304 -9.31 2.10 -7.17
CA GLY A 304 -9.35 3.07 -6.09
C GLY A 304 -9.49 4.52 -6.59
N LEU A 305 -8.73 4.91 -7.61
CA LEU A 305 -8.87 6.25 -8.21
C LEU A 305 -10.25 6.44 -8.84
N ARG A 306 -10.77 5.43 -9.56
CA ARG A 306 -12.15 5.47 -10.11
C ARG A 306 -13.19 5.68 -9.02
N TYR A 307 -13.12 4.91 -7.94
CA TYR A 307 -14.09 5.02 -6.85
C TYR A 307 -14.07 6.40 -6.17
N LEU A 308 -12.88 6.99 -6.03
CA LEU A 308 -12.71 8.25 -5.29
C LEU A 308 -12.94 9.49 -6.15
N LEU A 309 -12.61 9.44 -7.44
CA LEU A 309 -12.58 10.61 -8.34
C LEU A 309 -13.49 10.49 -9.55
N GLY A 310 -14.00 9.29 -9.85
CA GLY A 310 -14.90 9.07 -10.97
C GLY A 310 -16.24 9.80 -10.80
N PRO A 311 -17.00 9.96 -11.89
CA PRO A 311 -18.33 10.57 -11.84
C PRO A 311 -19.24 9.78 -10.90
N GLN A 312 -19.98 10.52 -10.06
CA GLN A 312 -20.97 9.97 -9.12
C GLN A 312 -22.38 10.08 -9.69
#